data_AF-A0A3R9T5P2-F1
#
_entry.id   AF-A0A3R9T5P2-F1
#
_cell.length_a   1.000
_cell.length_b   1.000
_cell.length_c   1.000
_cell.angle_alpha   90.00
_cell.angle_beta   90.00
_cell.angle_gamma   90.00
#
_symmetry.space_group_name_H-M   'P 1'
#
loop_
_entity.id
_entity.type
_entity.pdbx_description
1 polymer ?
#
loop_
_entity_poly.entity_id
_entity_poly.type
_entity_poly.pdbx_seq_one_letter_code
_entity_poly.pdbx_strand_id
1 'polypeptide(L)' 'EKDESGNQLLHREVIAGNYLFVQELLRLNTNKLEINKQSMTPLDLAHKLGWNNIVNLLK' A
#
# COMPACT_ATOMS: atom_id res chain seq x y z
N GLU A 1 3.07 12.88 2.27
CA GLU A 1 3.98 12.83 3.42
C GLU A 1 4.21 11.39 3.86
N LYS A 2 5.43 11.03 4.30
CA LYS A 2 5.80 9.68 4.75
C LYS A 2 5.85 9.64 6.28
N ASP A 3 5.52 8.50 6.90
CA ASP A 3 5.70 8.31 8.34
C ASP A 3 7.17 7.99 8.71
N GLU A 4 7.42 7.72 10.00
CA GLU A 4 8.74 7.38 10.53
C GLU A 4 9.37 6.13 9.89
N SER A 5 8.55 5.21 9.39
CA SER A 5 8.97 3.99 8.67
C SER A 5 9.11 4.22 7.15
N GLY A 6 8.89 5.44 6.67
CA GLY A 6 8.90 5.77 5.26
C GLY A 6 7.62 5.34 4.52
N ASN A 7 6.58 4.91 5.24
CA ASN A 7 5.31 4.53 4.63
C ASN A 7 4.57 5.78 4.17
N GLN A 8 4.20 5.82 2.90
CA GLN A 8 3.20 6.77 2.41
C GLN A 8 1.79 6.35 2.83
N LEU A 9 0.81 7.21 2.59
CA LEU A 9 -0.61 6.92 2.89
C LEU A 9 -1.05 5.56 2.34
N LEU A 10 -0.71 5.24 1.08
CA LEU A 10 -1.05 3.96 0.47
C LEU A 10 -0.45 2.75 1.21
N HIS A 11 0.79 2.84 1.70
CA HIS A 11 1.39 1.77 2.51
C HIS A 11 0.58 1.54 3.79
N ARG A 12 0.18 2.62 4.47
CA ARG A 12 -0.57 2.54 5.73
C ARG A 12 -1.95 1.91 5.54
N GLU A 13 -2.66 2.28 4.47
CA GLU A 13 -3.96 1.68 4.15
C GLU A 13 -3.85 0.20 3.78
N VAL A 14 -2.76 -0.20 3.11
CA VAL A 14 -2.48 -1.62 2.85
C VAL A 14 -2.17 -2.37 4.15
N ILE A 15 -1.34 -1.80 5.04
CA ILE A 15 -1.03 -2.41 6.34
C ILE A 15 -2.31 -2.62 7.15
N ALA A 16 -3.21 -1.64 7.14
CA ALA A 16 -4.50 -1.70 7.82
C ALA A 16 -5.51 -2.67 7.17
N GLY A 17 -5.27 -3.15 5.94
CA GLY A 17 -6.23 -3.98 5.22
C GLY A 17 -7.44 -3.20 4.67
N ASN A 18 -7.32 -1.88 4.55
CA ASN A 18 -8.43 -0.98 4.19
C ASN A 18 -8.69 -0.96 2.67
N TYR A 19 -9.27 -2.04 2.15
CA TYR A 19 -9.51 -2.25 0.72
C TYR A 19 -10.17 -1.05 0.01
N LEU A 20 -11.24 -0.48 0.57
CA LEU A 20 -11.98 0.64 -0.04
C LEU A 20 -11.12 1.89 -0.16
N PHE A 21 -10.30 2.19 0.84
CA PHE A 21 -9.41 3.35 0.82
C PHE A 21 -8.24 3.13 -0.14
N VAL A 22 -7.68 1.90 -0.18
CA VAL A 22 -6.67 1.55 -1.19
C VAL A 22 -7.23 1.75 -2.61
N GLN A 23 -8.47 1.32 -2.86
CA GLN A 23 -9.13 1.51 -4.17
C GLN A 23 -9.27 2.99 -4.53
N GLU A 24 -9.69 3.82 -3.59
CA GLU A 24 -9.86 5.26 -3.84
C GLU A 24 -8.51 5.97 -4.05
N LEU A 25 -7.48 5.63 -3.27
CA LEU A 25 -6.13 6.18 -3.45
C LEU A 25 -5.54 5.85 -4.82
N LEU A 26 -5.81 4.65 -5.35
CA LEU A 26 -5.38 4.27 -6.69
C LEU A 26 -6.08 5.08 -7.79
N ARG A 27 -7.34 5.47 -7.59
CA ARG A 27 -8.06 6.38 -8.52
C ARG A 27 -7.46 7.78 -8.54
N LEU A 28 -6.85 8.21 -7.44
CA LEU A 28 -6.20 9.52 -7.32
C LEU A 28 -4.77 9.56 -7.89
N ASN A 29 -4.38 8.58 -8.72
CA ASN A 29 -3.02 8.44 -9.28
C ASN A 29 -1.90 8.41 -8.21
N THR A 30 -2.17 7.83 -7.05
CA THR A 30 -1.14 7.65 -6.01
C THR A 30 -0.01 6.74 -6.51
N ASN A 31 1.24 7.10 -6.24
CA ASN A 31 2.39 6.26 -6.62
C ASN A 31 2.40 4.93 -5.85
N LYS A 32 1.97 3.85 -6.51
CA LYS A 32 1.96 2.48 -5.95
C LYS A 32 3.30 1.74 -5.99
N LEU A 33 4.33 2.35 -6.60
CA LEU A 33 5.67 1.75 -6.74
C LEU A 33 6.70 2.33 -5.77
N GLU A 34 6.32 3.31 -4.96
CA GLU A 34 7.21 3.86 -3.95
C GLU A 34 7.56 2.79 -2.91
N ILE A 35 8.84 2.73 -2.52
CA ILE A 35 9.31 1.92 -1.41
C ILE A 35 9.38 2.70 -0.10
N ASN A 36 9.13 2.02 1.02
CA ASN A 36 9.36 2.52 2.37
C ASN A 36 10.82 2.28 2.82
N LYS A 37 11.17 2.60 4.08
CA LYS A 37 12.54 2.39 4.63
C LYS A 37 12.92 0.92 4.77
N GLN A 38 11.97 0.01 4.67
CA GLN A 38 12.19 -1.45 4.64
C GLN A 38 12.37 -1.98 3.23
N SER A 39 12.48 -1.10 2.23
CA SER A 39 12.55 -1.44 0.80
C SER A 39 11.33 -2.23 0.32
N MET A 40 10.15 -1.98 0.90
CA MET A 40 8.89 -2.63 0.53
C MET A 40 7.95 -1.62 -0.13
N THR A 41 7.33 -2.04 -1.22
CA THR A 41 6.19 -1.35 -1.84
C THR A 41 4.88 -1.69 -1.11
N PRO A 42 3.78 -0.97 -1.38
CA PRO A 42 2.45 -1.37 -0.93
C PRO A 42 2.09 -2.80 -1.38
N LEU A 43 2.48 -3.23 -2.59
CA LEU A 43 2.19 -4.59 -3.06
C LEU A 43 2.96 -5.65 -2.25
N ASP A 44 4.22 -5.39 -1.90
CA ASP A 44 5.03 -6.30 -1.06
C ASP A 44 4.40 -6.47 0.32
N LEU A 45 3.91 -5.36 0.91
CA LEU A 45 3.20 -5.40 2.19
C LEU A 45 1.90 -6.19 2.10
N ALA A 46 1.13 -6.03 1.02
CA ALA A 46 -0.10 -6.81 0.80
C ALA A 46 0.17 -8.31 0.71
N HIS A 47 1.24 -8.71 0.01
CA HIS A 47 1.69 -10.10 -0.05
C HIS A 47 2.12 -10.63 1.32
N LYS A 48 2.94 -9.86 2.04
CA LYS A 48 3.46 -10.23 3.36
C LYS A 48 2.36 -10.44 4.40
N LEU A 49 1.27 -9.67 4.31
CA LEU A 49 0.14 -9.71 5.25
C LEU A 49 -0.98 -10.66 4.81
N GLY A 50 -0.91 -11.24 3.60
CA GLY A 50 -1.93 -12.16 3.09
C GLY A 50 -3.22 -11.47 2.60
N TRP A 51 -3.17 -10.17 2.28
CA TRP A 51 -4.32 -9.42 1.78
C TRP A 51 -4.61 -9.71 0.30
N ASN A 52 -5.08 -10.92 -0.02
CA ASN A 52 -5.28 -11.39 -1.39
C ASN A 52 -6.15 -10.45 -2.25
N ASN A 53 -7.19 -9.85 -1.67
CA ASN A 53 -8.04 -8.86 -2.33
C ASN A 53 -7.27 -7.58 -2.69
N ILE A 54 -6.41 -7.09 -1.79
CA ILE A 54 -5.57 -5.91 -1.99
C ILE A 54 -4.41 -6.21 -2.95
N VAL A 55 -3.83 -7.40 -2.88
CA VAL A 55 -2.84 -7.89 -3.86
C VAL A 55 -3.42 -7.82 -5.27
N ASN A 56 -4.63 -8.34 -5.47
CA ASN A 56 -5.30 -8.31 -6.77
C ASN A 56 -5.63 -6.90 -7.24
N LEU A 57 -5.84 -5.97 -6.30
CA LEU A 57 -6.11 -4.56 -6.60
C LEU A 57 -4.82 -3.78 -6.96
N LEU A 58 -3.67 -4.18 -6.41
CA LEU A 58 -2.39 -3.50 -6.58
C LEU A 58 -1.53 -4.04 -7.73
N LYS A 59 -1.77 -5.27 -8.21
CA LYS A 59 -1.22 -5.78 -9.47
C LYS A 59 -1.50 -4.79 -10.60
#